data_AF-A0A2P0YPH0-F1
#
_entry.id   AF-A0A2P0YPH0-F1
#
_cell.length_a   1.000
_cell.length_b   1.000
_cell.length_c   1.000
_cell.angle_alpha   90.00
_cell.angle_beta   90.00
_cell.angle_gamma   90.00
#
_symmetry.space_group_name_H-M   'P 1'
#
loop_
_entity.id
_entity.type
_entity.pdbx_description
1 polymer ?
#
loop_
_entity_poly.entity_id
_entity_poly.type
_entity_poly.pdbx_seq_one_letter_code
_entity_poly.pdbx_strand_id
1 'polypeptide(L)' 'WKATGRDKPVLSSSSSSPASVIGMRKTLVFYRGRAPNGRKTDWIIHEYRLQTSQDAPTQVRNCSVLLLSLLLEN' A
#
# COMPACT_ATOMS: atom_id res chain seq x y z
N TRP A 1 -11.22 -0.93 7.75
CA TRP A 1 -10.06 -1.37 6.94
C TRP A 1 -9.10 -2.15 7.81
N LYS A 2 -8.62 -3.29 7.35
CA LYS A 2 -7.66 -4.14 8.06
C LYS A 2 -6.51 -4.50 7.12
N ALA A 3 -5.27 -4.39 7.60
CA ALA A 3 -4.10 -4.80 6.83
C ALA A 3 -4.16 -6.30 6.51
N THR A 4 -3.79 -6.66 5.28
CA THR A 4 -3.71 -8.04 4.83
C THR A 4 -2.39 -8.30 4.12
N GLY A 5 -1.79 -9.46 4.41
CA GLY A 5 -0.50 -9.84 3.86
C GLY A 5 0.67 -9.01 4.38
N ARG A 6 1.84 -9.24 3.78
CA ARG A 6 3.05 -8.44 4.01
C ARG A 6 3.10 -7.27 3.03
N ASP A 7 3.57 -6.12 3.48
CA ASP A 7 3.87 -4.97 2.62
C ASP A 7 4.79 -5.39 1.46
N LYS A 8 4.56 -4.84 0.27
CA LYS A 8 5.31 -5.15 -0.96
C LYS A 8 6.16 -3.95 -1.39
N PRO A 9 7.41 -4.13 -1.82
CA PRO A 9 8.19 -3.04 -2.40
C PRO A 9 7.57 -2.57 -3.71
N VAL A 10 7.66 -1.27 -3.98
CA VAL A 10 7.32 -0.66 -5.25
C VAL A 10 8.62 -0.38 -5.98
N LEU A 11 8.78 -0.93 -7.18
CA LEU A 11 9.99 -0.81 -7.97
C LEU A 11 9.85 0.28 -9.03
N SER A 12 10.95 0.98 -9.30
CA SER A 12 11.08 1.85 -10.46
C SER A 12 11.03 1.02 -11.75
N SER A 13 10.30 1.52 -12.76
CA SER A 13 10.19 0.90 -14.08
C SER A 13 11.32 1.29 -15.05
N SER A 14 12.35 2.01 -14.59
CA SER A 14 13.43 2.50 -15.45
C SER A 14 14.19 1.35 -16.13
N SER A 15 14.34 1.43 -17.45
CA SER A 15 15.01 0.43 -18.28
C SER A 15 16.54 0.55 -18.31
N SER A 16 17.10 1.65 -17.78
CA SER A 16 18.52 1.97 -17.87
C SER A 16 19.35 1.60 -16.64
N SER A 17 18.71 1.11 -15.57
CA SER A 17 19.35 0.77 -14.30
C SER A 17 18.60 -0.40 -13.64
N PRO A 18 19.25 -1.19 -12.75
CA PRO A 18 18.53 -2.18 -11.95
C PRO A 18 17.35 -1.53 -11.23
N ALA A 19 16.21 -2.22 -11.20
CA ALA A 19 14.97 -1.71 -10.64
C ALA A 19 15.16 -1.35 -9.15
N SER A 20 15.20 -0.05 -8.85
CA SER A 20 15.36 0.43 -7.48
C SER A 20 14.01 0.46 -6.76
N VAL A 21 14.03 0.19 -5.45
CA VAL A 21 12.82 0.35 -4.62
C VAL A 21 12.58 1.84 -4.41
N ILE A 22 11.40 2.31 -4.81
CA ILE A 22 10.97 3.71 -4.68
C ILE A 22 9.97 3.91 -3.54
N GLY A 23 9.48 2.82 -2.95
CA GLY A 23 8.46 2.89 -1.91
C GLY A 23 7.93 1.53 -1.48
N MET A 24 6.90 1.55 -0.66
CA MET A 24 6.22 0.37 -0.12
C MET A 24 4.71 0.47 -0.35
N ARG A 25 4.08 -0.67 -0.65
CA ARG A 25 2.63 -0.84 -0.81
C ARG A 25 2.06 -1.71 0.30
N LYS A 26 1.16 -1.15 1.10
CA LYS A 26 0.32 -1.90 2.05
C LYS A 26 -1.03 -2.20 1.43
N THR A 27 -1.56 -3.39 1.67
CA THR A 27 -2.90 -3.80 1.20
C THR A 27 -3.87 -3.83 2.37
N LEU A 28 -5.02 -3.18 2.21
CA LEU A 28 -6.07 -3.11 3.21
C LEU A 28 -7.36 -3.70 2.64
N VAL A 29 -8.07 -4.50 3.44
CA VAL A 29 -9.40 -5.01 3.12
C VAL A 29 -10.45 -4.30 3.97
N PHE A 30 -11.56 -3.90 3.37
CA PHE A 30 -12.68 -3.35 4.12
C PHE A 30 -13.52 -4.47 4.74
N TYR A 31 -13.94 -4.23 5.98
CA TYR A 31 -14.88 -5.08 6.69
C TYR A 31 -16.10 -4.22 7.01
N ARG A 32 -17.29 -4.67 6.60
CA ARG A 32 -18.56 -4.00 6.87
C ARG A 32 -19.02 -4.32 8.29
N GLY A 33 -19.40 -3.29 9.05
CA GLY A 33 -19.85 -3.41 10.44
C GLY A 33 -18.75 -3.10 11.44
N ARG A 34 -19.02 -3.34 12.73
CA ARG A 34 -18.07 -3.08 13.82
C ARG A 34 -17.17 -4.29 14.07
N ALA A 35 -15.91 -4.03 14.40
CA ALA A 35 -15.01 -5.07 14.89
C ALA A 35 -15.50 -5.64 16.23
N PRO A 36 -15.22 -6.92 16.54
CA PRO A 36 -14.52 -7.91 15.70
C PRO A 36 -15.43 -8.61 14.68
N ASN A 37 -16.76 -8.48 14.81
CA ASN A 37 -17.77 -9.24 14.05
C ASN A 37 -18.06 -8.69 12.64
N GLY A 38 -17.20 -7.82 12.13
CA GLY A 38 -17.36 -7.25 10.80
C GLY A 38 -17.28 -8.35 9.72
N ARG A 39 -18.07 -8.21 8.66
CA ARG A 39 -18.00 -9.11 7.49
C ARG A 39 -16.95 -8.60 6.51
N LYS A 40 -16.02 -9.48 6.10
CA LYS A 40 -15.07 -9.20 5.02
C LYS A 40 -15.85 -8.83 3.75
N THR A 41 -15.33 -7.88 3.00
CA THR A 41 -15.85 -7.49 1.68
C THR A 41 -14.72 -7.58 0.66
N ASP A 42 -15.03 -7.42 -0.63
CA ASP A 42 -14.06 -7.45 -1.73
C ASP A 42 -13.42 -6.09 -1.99
N TRP A 43 -13.73 -5.08 -1.18
CA TRP A 43 -13.16 -3.75 -1.29
C TRP A 43 -11.71 -3.77 -0.77
N ILE A 44 -10.78 -3.46 -1.67
CA ILE A 44 -9.35 -3.39 -1.39
C ILE A 44 -8.84 -1.97 -1.61
N ILE A 45 -8.02 -1.50 -0.69
CA ILE A 45 -7.21 -0.30 -0.87
C ILE A 45 -5.74 -0.67 -0.84
N HIS A 46 -4.99 -0.08 -1.76
CA HIS A 46 -3.54 -0.05 -1.70
C HIS A 46 -3.08 1.30 -1.17
N GLU A 47 -2.39 1.28 -0.04
CA GLU A 47 -1.73 2.44 0.56
C GLU A 47 -0.26 2.44 0.14
N TYR A 48 0.16 3.48 -0.59
CA TYR A 48 1.52 3.65 -1.08
C TYR A 48 2.28 4.67 -0.25
N ARG A 49 3.52 4.36 0.10
CA ARG A 49 4.47 5.25 0.80
C ARG A 49 5.75 5.35 -0.01
N LEU A 50 6.16 6.56 -0.38
CA LEU A 50 7.44 6.81 -1.04
C LEU A 50 8.60 6.72 -0.04
N GLN A 51 9.71 6.14 -0.47
CA GLN A 51 10.98 6.21 0.26
C GLN A 51 11.79 7.38 -0.32
N THR A 52 12.06 8.39 0.50
CA THR A 52 12.99 9.47 0.12
C THR A 52 14.39 9.04 0.51
N SER A 53 15.29 8.92 -0.46
CA SER A 53 16.71 8.65 -0.21
C SER A 53 17.34 9.83 0.53
N GLN A 54 17.57 9.69 1.83
CA GLN A 54 18.69 10.25 2.59
C GLN A 54 18.59 9.72 4.01
N ASP A 55 19.72 9.31 4.58
CA ASP A 55 19.90 8.67 5.89
C ASP A 55 19.40 9.50 7.09
N ALA A 56 18.10 9.74 7.19
CA ALA A 56 17.47 10.39 8.33
C ALA A 56 16.48 9.42 8.99
N PRO A 57 16.51 9.27 10.33
CA PRO A 57 15.50 8.51 11.04
C PRO A 57 14.16 9.21 10.82
N THR A 58 13.28 8.55 10.06
CA THR A 58 11.83 8.71 10.15
C THR A 58 11.34 10.17 10.09
N GLN A 59 11.73 10.96 9.09
CA GLN A 59 10.88 12.08 8.67
C GLN A 59 9.87 11.58 7.65
N VAL A 60 8.82 11.01 8.22
CA VAL A 60 7.58 10.69 7.54
C VAL A 60 6.98 12.01 7.03
N ARG A 61 7.40 12.45 5.83
CA ARG A 61 6.44 13.15 4.98
C ARG A 61 5.37 12.10 4.70
N ASN A 62 4.30 12.14 5.50
CA ASN A 62 3.13 11.26 5.42
C ASN A 62 2.38 11.51 4.10
N CYS A 63 3.05 11.39 2.97
CA CYS A 63 2.45 11.37 1.65
C CYS A 63 2.00 9.93 1.41
N SER A 64 1.01 9.48 2.18
CA SER A 64 0.31 8.24 1.88
C SER A 64 -0.71 8.51 0.77
N VAL A 65 -0.55 7.82 -0.35
CA VAL A 65 -1.55 7.83 -1.41
C VAL A 65 -2.41 6.58 -1.25
N LEU A 66 -3.71 6.78 -1.03
CA LEU A 66 -4.69 5.71 -0.98
C LEU A 66 -5.30 5.55 -2.38
N LEU A 67 -4.98 4.43 -3.04
CA LEU A 67 -5.67 4.05 -4.26
C LEU A 67 -6.75 3.02 -3.91
N LEU A 68 -8.01 3.39 -4.13
CA LEU A 68 -9.12 2.44 -4.09
C LEU A 68 -9.13 1.67 -5.42
N SER A 69 -8.58 0.47 -5.42
CA SER A 69 -8.77 -0.44 -6.53
C SER A 69 -10.05 -1.22 -6.27
N LEU A 70 -11.12 -0.93 -7.01
CA LEU A 70 -12.14 -1.95 -7.26
C LEU A 70 -11.40 -3.08 -7.99
N LEU A 71 -11.26 -4.23 -7.35
CA LEU A 71 -11.05 -5.46 -8.09
C LEU A 71 -12.29 -5.61 -8.98
N LEU A 72 -12.23 -5.06 -10.19
CA LEU A 72 -13.04 -5.53 -11.29
C LEU A 72 -12.48 -6.92 -11.61
N GLU A 73 -12.89 -7.90 -10.81
CA GLU A 73 -12.83 -9.29 -11.21
C GLU A 73 -13.96 -9.48 -12.23
N ASN A 74 -13.60 -9.36 -13.50
CA ASN A 74 -13.99 -10.34 -14.50
C ASN A 74 -12.87 -10.48 -15.54
#